data_AF-A0A6J4SG93-F1
#
_entry.id   AF-A0A6J4SG93-F1
#
_cell.length_a   1.000
_cell.length_b   1.000
_cell.length_c   1.000
_cell.angle_alpha   90.00
_cell.angle_beta   90.00
_cell.angle_gamma   90.00
#
_symmetry.space_group_name_H-M   'P 1'
#
loop_
_entity.id
_entity.type
_entity.pdbx_description
1 polymer ?
#
loop_
_entity_poly.entity_id
_entity_poly.type
_entity_poly.pdbx_seq_one_letter_code
_entity_poly.pdbx_strand_id
1 'polypeptide(L)'
;MDIRAAEISRVIRDQIANFAADAEVSEVGTVLSVGDGIARIHGLDNVQAGEMIEFDGGIKGMALNLEADNVGAVIFGSDSLISEGSTVKRTGTIVDVPIGKGLLGRVVDALGNPIDGKGPIVTDQ
;
A
#
# COMPACT_ATOMS: atom_id res chain seq x y z
N MET A 1 38.65 -23.44 -20.99
CA MET A 1 37.20 -23.44 -20.68
C MET A 1 36.77 -22.00 -20.84
N ASP A 2 36.48 -21.61 -22.08
CA ASP A 2 36.22 -20.21 -22.44
C ASP A 2 34.80 -19.85 -22.04
N ILE A 3 34.69 -19.05 -20.97
CA ILE A 3 33.42 -18.49 -20.54
C ILE A 3 32.97 -17.52 -21.63
N ARG A 4 31.93 -17.90 -22.38
CA ARG A 4 31.41 -17.10 -23.49
C ARG A 4 30.71 -15.87 -22.91
N ALA A 5 31.10 -14.67 -23.34
CA ALA A 5 30.49 -13.42 -22.88
C ALA A 5 28.95 -13.38 -23.04
N ALA A 6 28.42 -14.12 -24.02
CA ALA A 6 26.98 -14.29 -24.22
C ALA A 6 26.27 -15.01 -23.05
N GLU A 7 26.96 -15.95 -22.38
CA GLU A 7 26.41 -16.73 -21.28
C GLU A 7 26.37 -15.90 -19.98
N ILE A 8 27.41 -15.09 -19.73
CA ILE A 8 27.44 -14.11 -18.65
C ILE A 8 26.34 -13.06 -18.85
N SER A 9 26.18 -12.54 -20.07
CA SER A 9 25.16 -11.52 -20.39
C SER A 9 23.74 -12.04 -20.19
N ARG A 10 23.51 -13.34 -20.48
CA ARG A 10 22.22 -13.99 -20.22
C ARG A 10 21.97 -14.13 -18.72
N VAL A 11 22.93 -14.63 -17.95
CA VAL A 11 22.80 -14.80 -16.49
C VAL A 11 22.52 -13.46 -15.79
N ILE A 12 23.24 -12.39 -16.17
CA ILE A 12 22.99 -11.06 -15.60
C ILE A 12 21.60 -10.54 -15.99
N ARG A 13 21.17 -10.73 -17.24
CA ARG A 13 19.83 -10.33 -17.69
C ARG A 13 18.72 -11.07 -16.95
N ASP A 14 18.90 -12.37 -16.74
CA ASP A 14 17.95 -13.21 -16.00
C ASP A 14 17.93 -12.82 -14.51
N GLN A 15 19.09 -12.51 -13.91
CA GLN A 15 19.16 -11.99 -12.55
C GLN A 15 18.47 -10.62 -12.42
N ILE A 16 18.65 -9.71 -13.38
CA ILE A 16 17.96 -8.41 -13.38
C ILE A 16 16.44 -8.58 -13.53
N ALA A 17 16.00 -9.48 -14.43
CA ALA A 17 14.58 -9.76 -14.64
C ALA A 17 13.92 -10.35 -13.40
N ASN A 18 14.59 -11.30 -12.72
CA ASN A 18 14.08 -11.90 -11.49
C ASN A 18 14.17 -10.93 -10.29
N PHE A 19 15.19 -10.09 -10.22
CA PHE A 19 15.33 -9.08 -9.15
C PHE A 19 14.17 -8.07 -9.14
N ALA A 20 13.70 -7.66 -10.32
CA ALA A 20 12.53 -6.79 -10.42
C ALA A 20 11.25 -7.47 -9.89
N ALA A 21 11.11 -8.78 -10.08
CA ALA A 21 9.98 -9.54 -9.55
C ALA A 21 10.05 -9.71 -8.02
N ASP A 22 11.22 -9.98 -7.45
CA ASP A 22 11.40 -10.07 -5.99
C ASP A 22 11.06 -8.75 -5.29
N ALA A 23 11.44 -7.61 -5.89
CA ALA A 23 11.09 -6.29 -5.37
C ALA A 23 9.57 -6.06 -5.37
N GLU A 24 8.85 -6.43 -6.43
CA GLU A 24 7.38 -6.33 -6.45
C GLU A 24 6.72 -7.22 -5.38
N VAL A 25 7.23 -8.43 -5.13
CA VAL A 25 6.69 -9.32 -4.09
C VAL A 25 6.84 -8.71 -2.70
N SER A 26 7.96 -8.02 -2.41
CA SER A 26 8.19 -7.40 -1.10
C SER A 26 7.29 -6.19 -0.79
N GLU A 27 6.69 -5.60 -1.82
CA GLU A 27 5.85 -4.39 -1.72
C GLU A 27 4.34 -4.70 -1.82
N VAL A 28 3.99 -5.96 -2.10
CA VAL A 28 2.63 -6.45 -2.27
C VAL A 28 2.31 -7.46 -1.18
N GLY A 29 1.07 -7.45 -0.72
CA GLY A 29 0.55 -8.46 0.20
C GLY A 29 -0.81 -8.98 -0.23
N THR A 30 -1.24 -10.03 0.46
CA THR A 30 -2.52 -10.70 0.25
C THR A 30 -3.30 -10.72 1.54
N VAL A 31 -4.58 -10.34 1.50
CA VAL A 31 -5.46 -10.38 2.68
C VAL A 31 -5.72 -11.83 3.07
N LEU A 32 -5.37 -12.19 4.31
CA LEU A 32 -5.66 -13.49 4.92
C LEU A 32 -7.05 -13.51 5.56
N SER A 33 -7.45 -12.41 6.19
CA SER A 33 -8.74 -12.29 6.83
C SER A 33 -9.13 -10.83 6.97
N VAL A 34 -10.43 -10.56 6.92
CA VAL A 34 -11.00 -9.23 7.16
C VAL A 34 -12.22 -9.34 8.07
N GLY A 35 -12.36 -8.42 9.01
CA GLY A 35 -13.55 -8.31 9.86
C GLY A 35 -13.47 -7.12 10.80
N ASP A 36 -14.61 -6.50 11.07
CA ASP A 36 -14.77 -5.33 11.95
C ASP A 36 -13.78 -4.20 11.61
N GLY A 37 -13.50 -3.98 10.31
CA GLY A 37 -12.55 -2.96 9.85
C GLY A 37 -11.07 -3.29 10.11
N ILE A 38 -10.74 -4.52 10.45
CA ILE A 38 -9.35 -5.00 10.62
C ILE A 38 -9.05 -6.04 9.54
N ALA A 39 -7.91 -5.89 8.87
CA ALA A 39 -7.35 -6.85 7.94
C ALA A 39 -6.06 -7.47 8.50
N ARG A 40 -5.88 -8.77 8.28
CA ARG A 40 -4.59 -9.45 8.41
C ARG A 40 -4.05 -9.72 7.02
N ILE A 41 -2.80 -9.33 6.78
CA ILE A 41 -2.20 -9.34 5.45
C ILE A 41 -0.91 -10.15 5.52
N HIS A 42 -0.69 -11.04 4.56
CA HIS A 42 0.59 -11.72 4.38
C HIS A 42 1.43 -11.00 3.32
N GLY A 43 2.74 -10.94 3.49
CA GLY A 43 3.66 -10.14 2.67
C GLY A 43 3.81 -8.72 3.22
N LEU A 44 3.97 -7.73 2.32
CA LEU A 44 4.31 -6.35 2.69
C LEU A 44 5.60 -6.27 3.53
N ASP A 45 6.63 -7.02 3.16
CA ASP A 45 7.86 -7.22 3.97
C ASP A 45 8.56 -5.92 4.36
N ASN A 46 8.47 -4.90 3.50
CA ASN A 46 9.12 -3.61 3.70
C ASN A 46 8.20 -2.51 4.28
N VAL A 47 6.96 -2.84 4.67
CA VAL A 47 6.01 -1.87 5.20
C VAL A 47 6.43 -1.35 6.56
N GLN A 48 6.21 -0.06 6.79
CA GLN A 48 6.52 0.60 8.05
C GLN A 48 5.30 0.69 8.95
N ALA A 49 5.54 0.76 10.26
CA ALA A 49 4.47 0.98 11.22
C ALA A 49 3.86 2.37 11.01
N GLY A 50 2.53 2.44 10.91
CA GLY A 50 1.81 3.65 10.57
C GLY A 50 1.86 4.01 9.08
N GLU A 51 2.36 3.13 8.22
CA GLU A 51 2.35 3.35 6.77
C GLU A 51 0.94 3.21 6.19
N MET A 52 0.61 4.09 5.26
CA MET A 52 -0.63 3.97 4.49
C MET A 52 -0.51 2.83 3.48
N ILE A 53 -1.56 2.03 3.40
CA ILE A 53 -1.67 0.92 2.47
C ILE A 53 -2.95 1.07 1.65
N GLU A 54 -2.97 0.48 0.47
CA GLU A 54 -4.09 0.52 -0.46
C GLU A 54 -4.53 -0.89 -0.80
N PHE A 55 -5.80 -1.18 -0.56
CA PHE A 55 -6.46 -2.41 -0.94
C PHE A 55 -7.01 -2.30 -2.37
N ASP A 56 -7.24 -3.45 -3.00
CA ASP A 56 -8.00 -3.51 -4.26
C ASP A 56 -9.31 -2.70 -4.16
N GLY A 57 -9.56 -1.87 -5.17
CA GLY A 57 -10.70 -0.94 -5.18
C GLY A 57 -10.41 0.44 -4.61
N GLY A 58 -9.15 0.75 -4.25
CA GLY A 58 -8.71 2.08 -3.83
C GLY A 58 -9.06 2.43 -2.38
N ILE A 59 -9.47 1.43 -1.61
CA ILE A 59 -9.74 1.59 -0.18
C ILE A 59 -8.40 1.71 0.53
N LYS A 60 -8.28 2.72 1.40
CA LYS A 60 -7.05 2.96 2.14
C LYS A 60 -7.11 2.27 3.49
N GLY A 61 -5.94 1.99 4.05
CA GLY A 61 -5.78 1.56 5.43
C GLY A 61 -4.44 1.99 5.99
N MET A 62 -4.16 1.55 7.20
CA MET A 62 -2.90 1.82 7.89
C MET A 62 -2.37 0.56 8.53
N ALA A 63 -1.10 0.26 8.30
CA ALA A 63 -0.38 -0.80 8.98
C ALA A 63 -0.17 -0.44 10.46
N LEU A 64 -0.69 -1.26 11.37
CA LEU A 64 -0.60 -1.04 12.82
C LEU A 64 0.38 -2.00 13.47
N ASN A 65 0.17 -3.31 13.25
CA ASN A 65 0.95 -4.37 13.87
C ASN A 65 1.80 -5.05 12.80
N LEU A 66 3.12 -5.10 13.02
CA LEU A 66 4.06 -5.81 12.16
C LEU A 66 4.48 -7.10 12.89
N GLU A 67 3.79 -8.20 12.61
CA GLU A 67 4.13 -9.52 13.16
C GLU A 67 5.15 -10.22 12.24
N ALA A 68 5.67 -11.37 12.67
CA ALA A 68 6.71 -12.06 11.92
C ALA A 68 6.19 -12.71 10.61
N ASP A 69 4.90 -13.03 10.56
CA ASP A 69 4.25 -13.78 9.48
C ASP A 69 3.09 -13.02 8.82
N ASN A 70 2.63 -11.92 9.43
CA ASN A 70 1.53 -11.11 8.92
C ASN A 70 1.60 -9.66 9.41
N VAL A 71 0.88 -8.79 8.72
CA VAL A 71 0.68 -7.38 9.05
C VAL A 71 -0.78 -7.17 9.41
N GLY A 72 -1.02 -6.64 10.60
CA GLY A 72 -2.32 -6.18 11.04
C GLY A 72 -2.55 -4.74 10.57
N ALA A 73 -3.62 -4.51 9.82
CA ALA A 73 -3.98 -3.20 9.30
C ALA A 73 -5.41 -2.81 9.65
N VAL A 74 -5.61 -1.52 9.94
CA VAL A 74 -6.96 -0.94 10.06
C VAL A 74 -7.40 -0.42 8.70
N ILE A 75 -8.66 -0.64 8.36
CA ILE A 75 -9.28 -0.20 7.11
C ILE A 75 -9.94 1.17 7.33
N PHE A 76 -9.66 2.11 6.43
CA PHE A 76 -10.30 3.42 6.41
C PHE A 76 -11.48 3.39 5.43
N GLY A 77 -12.65 3.04 5.96
CA GLY A 77 -13.90 3.00 5.18
C GLY A 77 -14.67 1.71 5.44
N SER A 78 -15.35 1.22 4.39
CA SER A 78 -16.10 -0.03 4.46
C SER A 78 -15.19 -1.20 4.10
N ASP A 79 -15.17 -2.21 4.97
CA ASP A 79 -14.49 -3.49 4.76
C ASP A 79 -15.26 -4.45 3.85
N SER A 80 -16.53 -4.17 3.55
CA SER A 80 -17.42 -5.06 2.79
C SER A 80 -16.99 -5.30 1.34
N LEU A 81 -16.10 -4.46 0.81
CA LEU A 81 -15.55 -4.57 -0.54
C LEU A 81 -14.21 -5.32 -0.56
N ILE A 82 -13.63 -5.60 0.60
CA ILE A 82 -12.38 -6.34 0.75
C ILE A 82 -12.73 -7.79 1.06
N SER A 83 -12.03 -8.71 0.41
CA SER A 83 -12.21 -10.15 0.63
C SER A 83 -10.86 -10.83 0.89
N GLU A 84 -10.88 -12.01 1.50
CA GLU A 84 -9.71 -12.88 1.56
C GLU A 84 -9.15 -13.12 0.14
N GLY A 85 -7.83 -13.09 0.01
CA GLY A 85 -7.13 -13.17 -1.27
C GLY A 85 -7.00 -11.84 -2.01
N SER A 86 -7.61 -10.75 -1.53
CA SER A 86 -7.45 -9.42 -2.16
C SER A 86 -6.01 -8.96 -2.06
N THR A 87 -5.56 -8.22 -3.09
CA THR A 87 -4.22 -7.65 -3.12
C THR A 87 -4.18 -6.38 -2.29
N VAL A 88 -3.07 -6.18 -1.60
CA VAL A 88 -2.77 -4.96 -0.85
C VAL A 88 -1.40 -4.45 -1.28
N LYS A 89 -1.29 -3.14 -1.45
CA LYS A 89 -0.04 -2.49 -1.83
C LYS A 89 0.31 -1.45 -0.78
N ARG A 90 1.58 -1.37 -0.41
CA ARG A 90 2.04 -0.25 0.41
C ARG A 90 2.23 1.01 -0.44
N THR A 91 2.02 2.16 0.18
CA THR A 91 2.09 3.45 -0.53
C THR A 91 3.47 4.11 -0.43
N GLY A 92 4.33 3.65 0.48
CA GLY A 92 5.63 4.26 0.77
C GLY A 92 5.55 5.46 1.71
N THR A 93 4.34 5.86 2.13
CA THR A 93 4.10 7.09 2.88
C THR A 93 3.49 6.75 4.23
N ILE A 94 4.09 7.24 5.32
CA ILE A 94 3.48 7.23 6.65
C ILE A 94 2.17 8.02 6.58
N VAL A 95 1.12 7.53 7.25
CA VAL A 95 -0.21 8.15 7.19
C VAL A 95 -0.11 9.67 7.36
N ASP A 96 -0.57 10.35 6.31
CA ASP A 96 -0.62 11.79 6.20
C ASP A 96 -2.02 12.24 5.81
N VAL A 97 -2.23 13.54 5.97
CA VAL A 97 -3.46 14.22 5.55
C VAL A 97 -3.08 15.53 4.88
N PRO A 98 -3.82 15.95 3.85
CA PRO A 98 -3.53 17.18 3.15
C PRO A 98 -3.79 18.39 4.06
N ILE A 99 -2.93 19.39 4.00
CA ILE A 99 -3.01 20.60 4.83
C ILE A 99 -2.94 21.88 3.99
N GLY A 100 -3.45 22.98 4.53
CA GLY A 100 -3.33 24.29 3.90
C GLY A 100 -4.55 25.18 4.09
N LYS A 101 -4.43 26.43 3.61
CA LYS A 101 -5.51 27.41 3.76
C LYS A 101 -6.77 27.06 2.96
N GLY A 102 -6.64 26.22 1.92
CA GLY A 102 -7.77 25.75 1.11
C GLY A 102 -8.81 24.92 1.88
N LEU A 103 -8.45 24.38 3.04
CA LEU A 103 -9.38 23.66 3.92
C LEU A 103 -10.36 24.58 4.68
N LEU A 104 -10.04 25.87 4.81
CA LEU A 104 -10.87 26.80 5.57
C LEU A 104 -12.26 26.92 4.97
N GLY A 105 -13.30 26.60 5.75
CA GLY A 105 -14.69 26.65 5.33
C GLY A 105 -15.16 25.45 4.49
N ARG A 106 -14.33 24.42 4.35
CA ARG A 106 -14.70 23.13 3.74
C ARG A 106 -15.15 22.14 4.81
N VAL A 107 -15.93 21.14 4.40
CA VAL A 107 -16.19 19.94 5.21
C VAL A 107 -15.40 18.79 4.60
N VAL A 108 -14.53 18.18 5.39
CA VAL A 108 -13.63 17.09 4.97
C VAL A 108 -13.81 15.87 5.87
N ASP A 109 -13.48 14.69 5.35
CA ASP A 109 -13.35 13.47 6.15
C ASP A 109 -12.03 13.45 6.94
N ALA A 110 -11.81 12.38 7.70
CA ALA A 110 -10.60 12.20 8.52
C ALA A 110 -9.30 12.04 7.71
N LEU A 111 -9.40 11.74 6.40
CA LEU A 111 -8.28 11.64 5.48
C LEU A 111 -8.08 12.94 4.67
N GLY A 112 -8.88 13.98 4.93
CA GLY A 112 -8.81 15.27 4.25
C GLY A 112 -9.54 15.32 2.91
N ASN A 113 -10.32 14.31 2.53
CA ASN A 113 -11.11 14.34 1.31
C ASN A 113 -12.34 15.26 1.49
N PRO A 114 -12.69 16.11 0.52
CA PRO A 114 -13.88 16.96 0.60
C PRO A 114 -15.18 16.15 0.51
N ILE A 115 -16.08 16.37 1.47
CA ILE A 115 -17.41 15.73 1.52
C ILE A 115 -18.58 16.73 1.41
N ASP A 116 -18.28 18.02 1.20
CA ASP A 116 -19.28 19.09 1.07
C ASP A 116 -19.85 19.27 -0.35
N GLY A 117 -19.40 18.49 -1.33
CA GLY A 117 -19.86 18.57 -2.73
C GLY A 117 -19.39 19.82 -3.48
N LYS A 118 -18.47 20.63 -2.92
CA LYS A 118 -17.98 21.88 -3.54
C LYS A 118 -16.78 21.67 -4.49
N GLY A 119 -16.49 20.41 -4.86
CA GLY A 119 -15.36 20.04 -5.72
C GLY A 119 -14.04 19.85 -4.96
N PRO A 120 -12.90 19.70 -5.66
CA PRO A 120 -11.59 19.46 -5.05
C PRO A 120 -11.12 20.60 -4.13
N ILE A 121 -10.19 20.30 -3.22
CA ILE A 121 -9.51 21.29 -2.38
C ILE A 121 -8.09 21.46 -2.91
N VAL A 122 -7.66 22.70 -3.10
CA VAL A 122 -6.25 23.01 -3.35
C VAL A 122 -5.56 23.05 -1.99
N THR A 123 -4.75 22.05 -1.70
CA THR A 123 -3.91 21.98 -0.50
C THR A 123 -2.47 22.33 -0.83
N ASP A 124 -1.74 22.80 0.19
CA ASP A 124 -0.34 23.21 0.05
C ASP A 124 0.60 22.00 0.16
N GLN A 125 0.08 20.89 0.70
CA GLN A 125 0.72 19.58 0.86
C GLN A 125 -0.33 18.47 0.77
#